data_AF-A0AAU5LAH9-F1
#
_entry.id   AF-A0AAU5LAH9-F1
#
_cell.length_a   1.000
_cell.length_b   1.000
_cell.length_c   1.000
_cell.angle_alpha   90.00
_cell.angle_beta   90.00
_cell.angle_gamma   90.00
#
_symmetry.space_group_name_H-M   'P 1'
#
loop_
_entity.id
_entity.type
_entity.pdbx_description
1 polymer ?
#
loop_
_entity_poly.entity_id
_entity_poly.type
_entity_poly.pdbx_seq_one_letter_code
_entity_poly.pdbx_strand_id
1 'polypeptide(L)' 'MASRARVRAPELVGAGGWLNTGGKDLTLADFRGKITVLDFWKSYTI' A
#
# COMPACT_ATOMS: atom_id res chain seq x y z
N MET A 1 -6.92 23.78 -15.66
CA MET A 1 -6.88 22.37 -15.23
C MET A 1 -5.53 22.12 -14.58
N ALA A 2 -5.46 21.73 -13.31
CA ALA A 2 -4.18 21.41 -12.68
C ALA A 2 -3.66 20.08 -13.23
N SER A 3 -2.51 20.07 -13.90
CA SER A 3 -1.83 18.83 -14.27
C SER A 3 -1.33 18.16 -13.00
N ARG A 4 -1.95 17.04 -12.61
CA ARG A 4 -1.49 16.28 -11.44
C ARG A 4 -0.20 15.57 -11.80
N ALA A 5 0.90 15.94 -11.14
CA ALA A 5 2.18 15.26 -11.34
C ALA A 5 2.05 13.77 -11.00
N ARG A 6 2.52 12.89 -11.90
CA ARG A 6 2.61 11.47 -11.61
C ARG A 6 3.82 11.22 -10.73
N VAL A 7 3.58 10.83 -9.49
CA VAL A 7 4.63 10.43 -8.56
C VAL A 7 4.69 8.90 -8.49
N ARG A 8 5.90 8.36 -8.30
CA ARG A 8 6.04 6.93 -8.00
C ARG A 8 5.56 6.69 -6.58
N ALA A 9 4.82 5.61 -6.38
CA ALA A 9 4.45 5.18 -5.03
C ALA A 9 5.73 4.82 -4.25
N PRO A 10 5.88 5.31 -3.01
CA PRO A 10 6.97 4.91 -2.12
C PRO A 10 6.75 3.48 -1.62
N GLU A 11 7.85 2.77 -1.30
CA GLU A 11 7.76 1.40 -0.80
C GLU A 11 6.98 1.32 0.52
N LEU A 12 6.23 0.23 0.70
CA LEU A 12 5.40 0.02 1.88
C LEU A 12 6.23 -0.63 2.99
N VAL A 13 6.75 0.20 3.89
CA VAL A 13 7.46 -0.25 5.09
C VAL A 13 6.46 -0.54 6.22
N GLY A 14 6.10 -1.80 6.39
CA GLY A 14 5.17 -2.24 7.43
C GLY A 14 5.82 -2.24 8.82
N ALA A 15 5.48 -1.28 9.67
CA ALA A 15 5.83 -1.35 11.10
C ALA A 15 4.96 -2.44 11.76
N GLY A 16 5.54 -3.64 11.94
CA GLY A 16 4.84 -4.80 12.53
C GLY A 16 4.46 -5.90 11.54
N GLY A 17 4.84 -5.78 10.26
CA GLY A 17 4.61 -6.81 9.24
C GLY A 17 3.20 -6.78 8.63
N TRP A 18 2.96 -7.73 7.72
CA TRP A 18 1.70 -7.85 7.00
C TRP A 18 0.76 -8.87 7.65
N LEU A 19 -0.53 -8.52 7.72
CA LEU A 19 -1.59 -9.45 8.13
C LEU A 19 -2.27 -10.03 6.89
N ASN A 20 -2.80 -11.25 7.00
CA ASN A 20 -3.52 -11.96 5.93
C ASN A 20 -2.70 -12.28 4.67
N THR A 21 -1.37 -12.35 4.77
CA THR A 21 -0.48 -12.69 3.63
C THR A 21 0.13 -14.08 3.72
N GLY A 22 -0.29 -14.89 4.70
CA GLY A 22 0.35 -16.19 4.98
C GLY A 22 1.81 -16.06 5.44
N GLY A 23 2.16 -14.93 6.06
CA GLY A 23 3.53 -14.64 6.50
C GLY A 23 4.46 -14.15 5.38
N LYS A 24 3.93 -13.93 4.17
CA LYS A 24 4.71 -13.32 3.09
C LYS A 24 4.85 -11.81 3.31
N ASP A 25 6.07 -11.33 3.21
CA ASP A 25 6.32 -9.89 3.06
C ASP A 25 5.99 -9.43 1.63
N LEU A 26 5.11 -8.44 1.52
CA LEU A 26 4.69 -7.87 0.25
C LEU A 26 5.47 -6.58 -0.05
N THR A 27 5.80 -6.42 -1.33
CA THR A 27 6.41 -5.21 -1.91
C THR A 27 5.48 -4.59 -2.94
N LEU A 28 5.70 -3.33 -3.29
CA LEU A 28 4.97 -2.71 -4.41
C LEU A 28 5.15 -3.44 -5.75
N ALA A 29 6.28 -4.14 -5.94
CA ALA A 29 6.54 -4.89 -7.16
C ALA A 29 5.56 -6.06 -7.36
N ASP A 30 5.09 -6.69 -6.27
CA ASP A 30 4.12 -7.80 -6.29
C ASP A 30 2.76 -7.40 -6.89
N PHE A 31 2.47 -6.10 -6.95
CA PHE A 31 1.19 -5.56 -7.44
C PHE A 31 1.26 -4.96 -8.85
N ARG A 32 2.40 -5.04 -9.54
CA ARG A 32 2.51 -4.53 -10.91
C ARG A 32 1.49 -5.16 -11.84
N GLY A 33 0.91 -4.35 -12.72
CA GLY A 33 -0.16 -4.76 -13.62
C GLY A 33 -1.56 -4.78 -12.99
N LYS A 34 -1.69 -4.37 -11.72
CA LYS A 34 -2.98 -4.24 -11.02
C LYS A 34 -3.23 -2.79 -10.61
N ILE A 35 -4.49 -2.48 -10.36
CA ILE A 35 -4.89 -1.26 -9.64
C ILE A 35 -4.88 -1.62 -8.15
N THR A 36 -4.02 -0.96 -7.39
CA THR A 36 -3.92 -1.13 -5.94
C THR A 36 -4.49 0.08 -5.24
N VAL A 37 -5.44 -0.16 -4.32
CA VAL A 37 -5.99 0.87 -3.43
C VAL A 37 -5.30 0.74 -2.09
N LEU A 38 -4.80 1.86 -1.57
CA LEU A 38 -4.23 1.95 -0.24
C LEU A 38 -5.25 2.66 0.66
N ASP A 39 -5.71 1.97 1.70
CA ASP A 39 -6.66 2.49 2.67
C ASP A 39 -5.96 2.66 4.03
N PHE A 40 -5.94 3.90 4.53
CA PHE A 40 -5.27 4.25 5.76
C PHE A 40 -6.31 4.29 6.89
N TRP A 41 -6.25 3.30 7.77
CA TRP A 41 -7.23 3.13 8.84
C TRP A 41 -6.55 2.84 10.18
N LYS A 42 -7.30 3.03 11.26
CA LYS A 42 -6.97 2.54 12.61
C LYS A 42 -8.20 1.90 13.23
N SER A 43 -7.99 0.85 14.02
CA SER A 43 -9.06 -0.01 14.53
C SER A 43 -9.86 0.55 15.71
N TYR A 44 -9.37 1.59 16.39
CA TYR A 44 -10.01 2.15 17.58
C TYR A 44 -10.75 3.47 17.31
N THR A 45 -11.05 3.76 16.05
CA THR A 45 -11.92 4.88 15.66
C THR A 45 -13.31 4.34 15.35
N ILE A 46 -14.35 5.02 15.83
CA ILE A 46 -15.76 4.65 15.61
C ILE A 46 -16.23 4.99 14.20
#